data_AF-A0A1L7CHK8-F1
#
_entry.id   AF-A0A1L7CHK8-F1
#
_cell.length_a   1.000
_cell.length_b   1.000
_cell.length_c   1.000
_cell.angle_alpha   90.00
_cell.angle_beta   90.00
_cell.angle_gamma   90.00
#
_symmetry.space_group_name_H-M   'P 1'
#
loop_
_entity.id
_entity.type
_entity.pdbx_description
1 polymer ?
#
loop_
_entity_poly.entity_id
_entity_poly.type
_entity_poly.pdbx_seq_one_letter_code
_entity_poly.pdbx_strand_id
1 'polypeptide(L)'
;MQATSPITLREKVFCAIWFSGHSLAIFSAAGQSLFTASSWWEKLCAALAALVTGFMLIRYGSAARTTPASTLLKDSYDALFIAYFLWAISWRDGGLSLVALAIPFIIYLAFVGNDRFIHWLNTGEKN
;
A
#
# COMPACT_ATOMS: atom_id res chain seq x y z
N MET A 1 28.25 14.18 -3.41
CA MET A 1 27.37 13.21 -2.73
C MET A 1 26.55 13.97 -1.72
N GLN A 2 25.25 14.17 -1.96
CA GLN A 2 24.36 14.79 -0.96
C GLN A 2 24.24 13.82 0.21
N ALA A 3 24.60 14.27 1.41
CA ALA A 3 24.38 13.49 2.64
C ALA A 3 22.88 13.24 2.78
N THR A 4 22.46 11.98 2.65
CA THR A 4 21.10 11.57 2.97
C THR A 4 20.86 11.88 4.45
N SER A 5 19.90 12.75 4.73
CA SER A 5 19.52 13.05 6.11
C SER A 5 19.08 11.76 6.80
N PRO A 6 19.45 11.53 8.07
CA PRO A 6 19.06 10.32 8.79
C PRO A 6 17.53 10.24 8.92
N ILE A 7 16.98 9.06 8.64
CA ILE A 7 15.54 8.79 8.69
C ILE A 7 15.04 8.93 10.11
N THR A 8 14.01 9.75 10.30
CA THR A 8 13.43 10.02 11.62
C THR A 8 12.68 8.81 12.16
N LEU A 9 12.52 8.71 13.49
CA LEU A 9 11.66 7.68 14.10
C LEU A 9 10.22 7.76 13.57
N ARG A 10 9.73 8.97 13.32
CA ARG A 10 8.40 9.24 12.76
C ARG A 10 8.22 8.59 11.40
N GLU A 11 9.17 8.79 10.49
CA GLU A 11 9.15 8.14 9.16
C GLU A 11 9.14 6.62 9.29
N LYS A 12 10.00 6.06 10.14
CA LYS A 12 10.06 4.59 10.34
C LYS A 12 8.74 4.03 10.82
N VAL A 13 8.12 4.66 11.83
CA VAL A 13 6.83 4.23 12.39
C VAL A 13 5.73 4.38 11.35
N PHE A 14 5.66 5.49 10.63
CA PHE A 14 4.64 5.69 9.61
C PHE A 14 4.77 4.69 8.47
N CYS A 15 5.99 4.47 7.94
CA CYS A 15 6.23 3.47 6.91
C CYS A 15 5.86 2.06 7.41
N ALA A 16 6.20 1.71 8.65
CA ALA A 16 5.79 0.43 9.23
C ALA A 16 4.27 0.27 9.28
N ILE A 17 3.53 1.31 9.72
CA ILE A 17 2.06 1.32 9.75
C ILE A 17 1.49 1.25 8.32
N TRP A 18 2.04 2.01 7.39
CA TRP A 18 1.64 2.02 5.99
C TRP A 18 1.72 0.61 5.38
N PHE A 19 2.89 -0.03 5.47
CA PHE A 19 3.09 -1.33 4.86
C PHE A 19 2.33 -2.43 5.58
N SER A 20 2.34 -2.46 6.92
CA SER A 20 1.62 -3.49 7.68
C SER A 20 0.10 -3.33 7.57
N GLY A 21 -0.42 -2.11 7.67
CA GLY A 21 -1.86 -1.82 7.61
C GLY A 21 -2.46 -2.13 6.25
N HIS A 22 -1.84 -1.65 5.17
CA HIS A 22 -2.33 -1.95 3.82
C HIS A 22 -2.12 -3.42 3.44
N SER A 23 -0.99 -4.02 3.85
CA SER A 23 -0.77 -5.44 3.58
C SER A 23 -1.79 -6.31 4.28
N LEU A 24 -2.09 -6.04 5.56
CA LEU A 24 -3.10 -6.78 6.29
C LEU A 24 -4.49 -6.61 5.65
N ALA A 25 -4.90 -5.37 5.36
CA ALA A 25 -6.21 -5.10 4.79
C ALA A 25 -6.42 -5.81 3.45
N ILE A 26 -5.49 -5.63 2.49
CA ILE A 26 -5.63 -6.21 1.15
C ILE A 26 -5.42 -7.72 1.19
N PHE A 27 -4.47 -8.24 1.96
CA PHE A 27 -4.24 -9.68 2.03
C PHE A 27 -5.43 -10.42 2.63
N SER A 28 -6.05 -9.87 3.70
CA SER A 28 -7.29 -10.42 4.26
C SER A 28 -8.45 -10.34 3.26
N ALA A 29 -8.62 -9.20 2.60
CA ALA A 29 -9.71 -9.00 1.66
C ALA A 29 -9.57 -9.88 0.40
N ALA A 30 -8.37 -9.96 -0.16
CA ALA A 30 -8.04 -10.86 -1.28
C ALA A 30 -8.16 -12.33 -0.87
N GLY A 31 -7.72 -12.68 0.34
CA GLY A 31 -7.89 -14.02 0.92
C GLY A 31 -9.36 -14.43 1.00
N GLN A 32 -10.24 -13.57 1.52
CA GLN A 32 -11.67 -13.82 1.53
C GLN A 32 -12.24 -13.96 0.11
N SER A 33 -11.78 -13.13 -0.82
CA SER A 33 -12.22 -13.14 -2.22
C SER A 33 -11.86 -14.46 -2.91
N LEU A 34 -10.72 -15.08 -2.60
CA LEU A 34 -10.35 -16.39 -3.14
C LEU A 34 -11.36 -17.50 -2.83
N PHE A 35 -11.94 -17.47 -1.63
CA PHE A 35 -12.90 -18.48 -1.17
C PHE A 35 -14.34 -18.17 -1.55
N THR A 36 -14.66 -16.90 -1.82
CA THR A 36 -16.03 -16.42 -2.07
C THR A 36 -16.31 -16.07 -3.53
N ALA A 37 -15.27 -15.92 -4.36
CA ALA A 37 -15.38 -15.61 -5.77
C ALA A 37 -16.16 -16.68 -6.56
N SER A 38 -17.06 -16.21 -7.42
CA SER A 38 -17.95 -17.03 -8.25
C SER A 38 -17.26 -17.64 -9.46
N SER A 39 -16.24 -16.98 -10.00
CA SER A 39 -15.54 -17.44 -11.21
C SER A 39 -14.05 -17.69 -10.99
N TRP A 40 -13.46 -18.53 -11.85
CA TRP A 40 -12.01 -18.77 -11.84
C TRP A 40 -11.21 -17.50 -12.12
N TRP A 41 -11.76 -16.58 -12.94
CA TRP A 41 -11.15 -15.30 -13.26
C TRP A 41 -11.07 -14.40 -12.03
N GLU A 42 -12.15 -14.31 -11.25
CA GLU A 42 -12.17 -13.55 -10.00
C GLU A 42 -11.19 -14.12 -8.97
N LYS A 43 -11.08 -15.46 -8.88
CA LYS A 43 -10.07 -16.12 -8.04
C LYS A 43 -8.65 -15.79 -8.49
N LEU A 44 -8.39 -15.76 -9.80
CA LEU A 44 -7.09 -15.34 -10.33
C LEU A 44 -6.77 -13.90 -9.95
N CYS A 45 -7.71 -12.97 -10.10
CA CYS A 45 -7.53 -11.58 -9.69
C CYS A 45 -7.26 -11.44 -8.19
N ALA A 46 -7.99 -12.19 -7.34
CA ALA A 46 -7.75 -12.23 -5.91
C ALA A 46 -6.36 -12.78 -5.56
N ALA A 47 -5.93 -13.85 -6.22
CA ALA A 47 -4.58 -14.42 -6.05
C ALA A 47 -3.49 -13.41 -6.43
N LEU A 48 -3.65 -12.72 -7.56
CA LEU A 48 -2.72 -11.68 -7.99
C LEU A 48 -2.68 -10.50 -7.02
N ALA A 49 -3.83 -10.06 -6.48
CA ALA A 49 -3.87 -9.02 -5.47
C ALA A 49 -3.08 -9.42 -4.20
N ALA A 50 -3.25 -10.66 -3.74
CA ALA A 50 -2.50 -11.20 -2.61
C ALA A 50 -0.99 -11.29 -2.90
N LEU A 51 -0.60 -11.71 -4.11
CA LEU A 51 0.80 -11.79 -4.54
C LEU A 51 1.47 -10.40 -4.60
N VAL A 52 0.82 -9.41 -5.22
CA VAL A 52 1.33 -8.04 -5.28
C VAL A 52 1.51 -7.46 -3.88
N THR A 53 0.55 -7.72 -2.99
CA THR A 53 0.60 -7.28 -1.59
C THR A 53 1.74 -7.97 -0.83
N GLY A 54 1.93 -9.27 -1.02
CA GLY A 54 3.05 -10.01 -0.43
C GLY A 54 4.40 -9.50 -0.93
N PHE A 55 4.53 -9.22 -2.23
CA PHE A 55 5.72 -8.60 -2.81
C PHE A 55 6.01 -7.23 -2.18
N MET A 56 5.00 -6.37 -2.02
CA MET A 56 5.15 -5.08 -1.37
C MET A 56 5.70 -5.21 0.06
N LEU A 57 5.14 -6.11 0.86
CA LEU A 57 5.55 -6.31 2.25
C LEU A 57 7.03 -6.71 2.34
N ILE A 58 7.48 -7.62 1.48
CA ILE A 58 8.87 -8.08 1.44
C ILE A 58 9.79 -6.95 0.95
N ARG A 59 9.46 -6.33 -0.19
CA ARG A 59 10.31 -5.37 -0.88
C ARG A 59 10.44 -4.04 -0.14
N TYR A 60 9.34 -3.54 0.41
CA TYR A 60 9.31 -2.22 1.04
C TYR A 60 9.37 -2.28 2.56
N GLY A 61 8.91 -3.38 3.19
CA GLY A 61 9.08 -3.58 4.63
C GLY A 61 10.55 -3.64 5.06
N SER A 62 11.40 -4.24 4.23
CA SER A 62 12.86 -4.24 4.44
C SER A 62 13.49 -2.85 4.19
N ALA A 63 13.00 -2.12 3.19
CA ALA A 63 13.49 -0.80 2.80
C ALA A 63 13.03 0.34 3.73
N ALA A 64 11.98 0.13 4.53
CA ALA A 64 11.45 1.11 5.51
C ALA A 64 12.47 1.59 6.55
N ARG A 65 13.57 0.85 6.73
CA ARG A 65 14.64 1.20 7.68
C ARG A 65 15.68 2.15 7.12
N THR A 66 15.83 2.19 5.79
CA THR A 66 16.99 2.80 5.11
C THR A 66 16.60 3.77 3.99
N THR A 67 15.33 3.81 3.59
CA THR A 67 14.84 4.68 2.52
C THR A 67 13.90 5.77 3.08
N PRO A 68 14.03 7.04 2.64
CA PRO A 68 13.12 8.11 3.05
C PRO A 68 11.64 7.78 2.79
N ALA A 69 10.75 8.26 3.65
CA ALA A 69 9.32 7.98 3.53
C ALA A 69 8.75 8.51 2.20
N SER A 70 9.20 9.68 1.75
CA SER A 70 8.76 10.28 0.48
C SER A 70 9.00 9.37 -0.73
N THR A 71 10.16 8.71 -0.79
CA THR A 71 10.51 7.76 -1.84
C THR A 71 9.70 6.49 -1.70
N LEU A 72 9.66 5.90 -0.51
CA LEU A 72 8.94 4.64 -0.27
C LEU A 72 7.45 4.73 -0.55
N LEU A 73 6.79 5.83 -0.17
CA LEU A 73 5.36 6.02 -0.38
C LEU A 73 5.04 6.13 -1.87
N LYS A 74 5.86 6.87 -2.63
CA LYS A 74 5.68 7.00 -4.08
C LYS A 74 5.95 5.67 -4.79
N ASP A 75 7.07 5.03 -4.48
CA ASP A 75 7.48 3.77 -5.13
C ASP A 75 6.52 2.61 -4.83
N SER A 76 5.90 2.62 -3.65
CA SER A 76 4.97 1.56 -3.24
C SER A 76 3.52 1.83 -3.63
N TYR A 77 3.17 3.09 -3.95
CA TYR A 77 1.80 3.47 -4.29
C TYR A 77 1.30 2.75 -5.54
N ASP A 78 2.12 2.60 -6.58
CA ASP A 78 1.71 1.93 -7.82
C ASP A 78 1.35 0.46 -7.56
N ALA A 79 2.17 -0.23 -6.78
CA ALA A 79 1.89 -1.60 -6.37
C ALA A 79 0.62 -1.69 -5.51
N LEU A 80 0.41 -0.74 -4.61
CA LEU A 80 -0.79 -0.65 -3.78
C LEU A 80 -2.04 -0.44 -4.64
N PHE A 81 -1.97 0.47 -5.60
CA PHE A 81 -3.04 0.77 -6.55
C PHE A 81 -3.41 -0.48 -7.35
N ILE A 82 -2.41 -1.18 -7.91
CA ILE A 82 -2.62 -2.43 -8.65
C ILE A 82 -3.30 -3.48 -7.76
N ALA A 83 -2.87 -3.63 -6.51
CA ALA A 83 -3.45 -4.58 -5.58
C ALA A 83 -4.93 -4.27 -5.27
N TYR A 84 -5.27 -3.01 -5.01
CA TYR A 84 -6.66 -2.57 -4.85
C TYR A 84 -7.49 -2.77 -6.12
N PHE A 85 -6.91 -2.50 -7.29
CA PHE A 85 -7.59 -2.68 -8.57
C PHE A 85 -7.91 -4.14 -8.86
N LEU A 86 -6.94 -5.03 -8.67
CA LEU A 86 -7.12 -6.48 -8.83
C LEU A 86 -8.15 -7.03 -7.83
N TRP A 87 -8.09 -6.56 -6.58
CA TRP A 87 -9.07 -6.94 -5.58
C TRP A 87 -10.48 -6.46 -5.95
N ALA A 88 -10.65 -5.23 -6.44
CA ALA A 88 -11.94 -4.74 -6.92
C ALA A 88 -12.49 -5.59 -8.08
N ILE A 89 -11.65 -6.02 -9.02
CA ILE A 89 -12.07 -6.92 -10.11
C ILE A 89 -12.50 -8.29 -9.57
N SER A 90 -11.89 -8.79 -8.50
CA SER A 90 -12.28 -10.08 -7.92
C SER A 90 -13.69 -10.13 -7.33
N TRP A 91 -14.37 -8.98 -7.22
CA TRP A 91 -15.76 -8.85 -6.75
C TRP A 91 -16.73 -8.44 -7.86
N ARG A 92 -16.35 -8.54 -9.14
CA ARG A 92 -17.17 -8.01 -10.25
C ARG A 92 -18.60 -8.57 -10.23
N ASP A 93 -18.78 -9.87 -9.96
CA ASP A 93 -20.08 -10.54 -10.01
C ASP A 93 -20.78 -10.48 -8.63
N GLY A 94 -20.04 -10.10 -7.57
CA GLY A 94 -20.54 -9.89 -6.19
C GLY A 94 -21.09 -8.49 -5.89
N GLY A 95 -21.11 -7.59 -6.88
CA GLY A 95 -21.73 -6.26 -6.77
C GLY A 95 -20.94 -5.21 -5.97
N LEU A 96 -19.69 -5.50 -5.60
CA LEU A 96 -18.85 -4.62 -4.79
C LEU A 96 -17.63 -4.18 -5.59
N SER A 97 -17.35 -2.90 -5.79
CA SER A 97 -18.13 -1.73 -6.20
C SER A 97 -17.02 -0.70 -6.42
N LEU A 98 -17.14 0.20 -7.40
CA LEU A 98 -16.16 1.26 -7.69
C LEU A 98 -15.63 2.02 -6.45
N VAL A 99 -16.35 1.97 -5.32
CA VAL A 99 -15.90 2.40 -3.98
C VAL A 99 -14.54 1.83 -3.56
N ALA A 100 -14.21 0.57 -3.87
CA ALA A 100 -12.90 0.00 -3.54
C ALA A 100 -11.76 0.72 -4.28
N LEU A 101 -12.04 1.25 -5.47
CA LEU A 101 -11.09 2.06 -6.24
C LEU A 101 -10.96 3.48 -5.69
N ALA A 102 -11.93 4.00 -4.94
CA ALA A 102 -11.82 5.31 -4.31
C ALA A 102 -10.76 5.33 -3.20
N ILE A 103 -10.52 4.20 -2.53
CA ILE A 103 -9.56 4.06 -1.43
C ILE A 103 -8.14 4.48 -1.85
N PRO A 104 -7.53 3.92 -2.91
CA PRO A 104 -6.19 4.34 -3.32
C PRO A 104 -6.12 5.82 -3.72
N PHE A 105 -7.17 6.40 -4.32
CA PHE A 105 -7.20 7.85 -4.61
C PHE A 105 -7.20 8.70 -3.32
N ILE A 106 -8.00 8.35 -2.32
CA ILE A 106 -8.02 9.04 -1.03
C ILE A 106 -6.66 8.95 -0.35
N ILE A 107 -6.05 7.75 -0.38
CA ILE A 107 -4.72 7.50 0.16
C ILE A 107 -3.67 8.38 -0.54
N TYR A 108 -3.75 8.49 -1.87
CA TYR A 108 -2.84 9.34 -2.63
C TYR A 108 -2.95 10.80 -2.19
N LEU A 109 -4.16 11.34 -2.16
CA LEU A 109 -4.41 12.74 -1.80
C LEU A 109 -4.05 13.05 -0.34
N ALA A 110 -4.33 12.13 0.58
CA ALA A 110 -4.06 12.32 2.00
C ALA A 110 -2.56 12.26 2.33
N PHE A 111 -1.82 11.36 1.66
CA PHE A 111 -0.46 11.00 2.04
C PHE A 111 0.56 11.20 0.93
N VAL A 112 0.46 10.47 -0.19
CA VAL A 112 1.52 10.37 -1.21
C VAL A 112 1.72 11.67 -1.97
N GLY A 113 0.63 12.34 -2.36
CA GLY A 113 0.62 13.62 -3.07
C GLY A 113 0.54 14.83 -2.14
N ASN A 114 0.55 14.64 -0.82
CA ASN A 114 0.43 15.72 0.15
C ASN A 114 1.82 16.19 0.62
N ASP A 115 2.36 17.19 -0.05
CA ASP A 115 3.69 17.73 0.27
C ASP A 115 3.81 18.23 1.71
N ARG A 116 2.73 18.77 2.29
CA ARG A 116 2.72 19.24 3.69
C ARG A 116 2.86 18.07 4.66
N PHE A 117 2.19 16.95 4.36
CA PHE A 117 2.31 15.72 5.15
C PHE A 117 3.70 15.09 5.01
N ILE A 118 4.24 15.00 3.79
CA ILE A 118 5.59 14.50 3.53
C ILE A 118 6.63 15.36 4.23
N HIS A 119 6.49 16.69 4.18
CA HIS A 119 7.37 17.60 4.90
C HIS A 119 7.29 17.37 6.41
N TRP A 120 6.08 17.27 6.97
CA TRP A 120 5.86 16.98 8.39
C TRP A 120 6.45 15.63 8.83
N LEU A 121 6.39 14.60 7.98
CA LEU A 121 7.06 13.32 8.24
C LEU A 121 8.56 13.50 8.39
N ASN A 122 9.17 14.28 7.50
CA ASN A 122 10.61 14.45 7.41
C ASN A 122 11.19 15.43 8.44
N THR A 123 10.39 16.32 9.02
CA THR A 123 10.83 17.32 10.02
C THR A 123 10.72 16.85 11.48
N GLY A 124 10.55 15.55 11.74
CA GLY A 124 10.54 15.00 13.10
C GLY A 124 11.91 15.08 13.80
N GLU A 125 11.90 15.13 15.15
CA GLU A 125 13.12 15.10 15.96
C GLU A 125 13.98 13.88 15.60
N LYS A 126 15.27 14.15 15.37
CA LYS A 126 16.29 13.15 15.05
C LYS A 126 16.69 12.48 16.36
N ASN A 127 16.18 11.28 16.61
CA ASN A 127 16.67 10.40 17.68
C ASN A 127 17.79 9.51 17.16
#